data_AF-A0A358CSR2-F1
#
_entry.id   AF-A0A358CSR2-F1
#
_cell.length_a   1.000
_cell.length_b   1.000
_cell.length_c   1.000
_cell.angle_alpha   90.00
_cell.angle_beta   90.00
_cell.angle_gamma   90.00
#
_symmetry.space_group_name_H-M   'P 1'
#
loop_
_entity.id
_entity.type
_entity.pdbx_description
1 polymer ?
#
loop_
_entity_poly.entity_id
_entity_poly.type
_entity_poly.pdbx_seq_one_letter_code
_entity_poly.pdbx_strand_id
1 'polypeptide(L)' 'MQWWFVGAAALAGSFIAIQAAANSALRDSLGSPWYAAFFSITGTMACAILFLVCIRPPLPTTSMLRDGAWWNWIGGPLGA' A
#
# COMPACT_ATOMS: atom_id res chain seq x y z
N MET A 1 14.04 -19.73 17.39
CA MET A 1 14.13 -18.26 17.22
C MET A 1 13.93 -17.96 15.75
N GLN A 2 12.83 -17.30 15.43
CA GLN A 2 12.34 -17.14 14.08
C GLN A 2 13.00 -15.92 13.41
N TRP A 3 14.32 -16.01 13.19
CA TRP A 3 15.15 -14.92 12.67
C TRP A 3 14.68 -14.35 11.33
N TRP A 4 13.95 -15.15 10.54
CA TRP A 4 13.34 -14.67 9.31
C TRP A 4 12.27 -13.59 9.55
N PHE A 5 11.54 -13.62 10.67
CA PHE A 5 10.63 -12.53 11.04
C PHE A 5 11.38 -11.24 11.33
N VAL A 6 12.54 -11.35 11.99
CA VAL A 6 13.38 -10.18 12.31
C VAL A 6 13.89 -9.56 11.01
N GLY A 7 14.35 -10.40 10.07
CA GLY A 7 14.76 -9.95 8.73
C GLY A 7 13.61 -9.28 7.96
N ALA A 8 12.43 -9.91 7.94
CA ALA A 8 11.25 -9.36 7.27
C ALA A 8 10.80 -8.03 7.90
N ALA A 9 10.79 -7.92 9.24
CA ALA A 9 10.43 -6.70 9.95
C ALA A 9 11.42 -5.55 9.67
N ALA A 10 12.73 -5.84 9.62
CA ALA A 10 13.75 -4.85 9.28
C ALA A 10 13.62 -4.34 7.83
N LEU A 11 13.33 -5.25 6.89
CA LEU A 11 13.05 -4.89 5.49
C LEU A 11 11.78 -4.03 5.37
N ALA A 12 10.69 -4.44 6.02
CA ALA A 12 9.45 -3.65 6.03
C ALA A 12 9.68 -2.25 6.60
N GLY A 13 10.41 -2.13 7.72
CA GLY A 13 10.78 -0.84 8.30
C GLY A 13 11.61 0.03 7.34
N SER A 14 12.52 -0.59 6.58
CA SER A 14 13.32 0.11 5.56
C SER A 14 12.43 0.68 4.44
N PHE A 15 11.45 -0.09 3.97
CA PHE A 15 10.50 0.40 2.96
C PHE A 15 9.61 1.53 3.48
N ILE A 16 9.20 1.49 4.74
CA ILE A 16 8.45 2.59 5.36
C ILE A 16 9.28 3.87 5.37
N ALA A 17 10.56 3.79 5.73
CA ALA A 17 11.46 4.95 5.72
C ALA A 17 11.67 5.52 4.30
N ILE A 18 11.82 4.64 3.30
CA ILE A 18 11.94 5.03 1.88
C ILE A 18 10.65 5.71 1.40
N GLN A 19 9.48 5.16 1.73
CA GLN A 19 8.19 5.79 1.38
C GLN A 19 8.05 7.18 2.00
N ALA A 20 8.44 7.36 3.26
CA ALA A 20 8.39 8.65 3.91
C ALA A 20 9.29 9.70 3.21
N ALA A 21 10.51 9.30 2.83
CA ALA A 21 11.42 10.17 2.07
C ALA A 21 10.87 10.52 0.68
N ALA A 22 10.35 9.54 -0.07
CA ALA A 22 9.76 9.75 -1.38
C ALA A 22 8.52 10.67 -1.32
N ASN A 23 7.64 10.47 -0.34
CA ASN A 23 6.47 11.32 -0.14
C ASN A 23 6.85 12.76 0.24
N SER A 24 7.93 12.96 1.00
CA SER A 24 8.45 14.30 1.29
C SER A 24 8.96 14.98 0.02
N ALA A 25 9.76 14.29 -0.80
CA ALA A 25 10.26 14.84 -2.06
C ALA A 25 9.14 15.16 -3.04
N LEU A 26 8.10 14.33 -3.09
CA LEU A 26 6.91 14.56 -3.92
C LEU A 26 6.12 15.79 -3.44
N ARG A 27 5.98 15.97 -2.11
CA ARG A 27 5.39 17.17 -1.52
C ARG A 27 6.16 18.43 -1.89
N ASP A 28 7.49 18.38 -1.79
CA ASP A 28 8.33 19.54 -2.10
C ASP A 28 8.27 19.88 -3.60
N SER A 29 8.19 18.85 -4.46
CA SER A 29 8.06 19.02 -5.92
C SER A 29 6.70 19.60 -6.33
N LEU A 30 5.62 19.21 -5.66
CA LEU A 30 4.25 19.67 -5.97
C LEU A 30 3.87 20.95 -5.22
N GLY A 31 4.66 21.39 -4.24
CA GLY A 31 4.37 22.54 -3.39
C GLY A 31 3.09 22.43 -2.54
N SER A 32 2.47 21.24 -2.49
CA SER A 32 1.20 21.01 -1.81
C SER A 32 1.14 19.59 -1.22
N PRO A 33 0.86 19.47 0.10
CA PRO A 33 0.73 18.16 0.74
C PRO A 33 -0.47 17.36 0.23
N TRP A 34 -1.54 18.03 -0.23
CA TRP A 34 -2.75 17.37 -0.74
C TRP A 34 -2.51 16.67 -2.06
N TYR A 35 -1.82 17.33 -3.00
CA TYR A 35 -1.50 16.72 -4.29
C TYR A 35 -0.48 15.58 -4.12
N ALA A 36 0.49 15.72 -3.22
CA ALA A 36 1.43 14.65 -2.94
C ALA A 36 0.74 13.39 -2.39
N ALA A 37 -0.19 13.55 -1.44
CA ALA A 37 -0.99 12.44 -0.95
C ALA A 37 -1.83 11.80 -2.07
N PHE A 38 -2.51 12.60 -2.88
CA PHE A 38 -3.32 12.12 -4.00
C PHE A 38 -2.52 11.29 -5.01
N PHE A 39 -1.36 11.79 -5.46
CA PHE A 39 -0.52 11.08 -6.42
C PHE A 39 0.15 9.83 -5.81
N SER A 40 0.49 9.86 -4.52
CA SER A 40 1.04 8.69 -3.81
C SER A 40 0.01 7.55 -3.72
N ILE A 41 -1.24 7.86 -3.36
CA ILE A 41 -2.35 6.90 -3.34
C ILE A 41 -2.64 6.38 -4.75
N THR A 42 -2.67 7.28 -5.75
CA THR A 42 -2.91 6.91 -7.15
C THR A 42 -1.82 5.98 -7.68
N GLY A 43 -0.55 6.25 -7.37
CA GLY A 43 0.57 5.39 -7.73
C GLY A 43 0.48 4.00 -7.10
N THR A 44 0.13 3.93 -5.81
CA THR A 44 -0.10 2.66 -5.10
C THR A 44 -1.23 1.85 -5.74
N MET A 45 -2.36 2.50 -6.05
CA MET A 45 -3.49 1.87 -6.72
C MET A 45 -3.12 1.36 -8.12
N ALA A 46 -2.35 2.15 -8.89
CA ALA A 46 -1.87 1.72 -10.20
C ALA A 46 -0.97 0.49 -10.11
N CYS A 47 -0.04 0.44 -9.16
CA CYS A 47 0.80 -0.73 -8.90
C CYS A 47 -0.03 -1.97 -8.52
N ALA A 48 -1.04 -1.81 -7.66
CA ALA A 48 -1.93 -2.90 -7.26
C ALA A 48 -2.73 -3.45 -8.45
N ILE A 49 -3.28 -2.58 -9.30
CA ILE A 49 -4.01 -2.98 -10.52
C ILE A 49 -3.07 -3.71 -11.49
N LEU A 50 -1.86 -3.18 -11.73
CA LEU A 50 -0.87 -3.82 -12.59
C LEU A 50 -0.51 -5.21 -12.08
N PHE A 51 -0.31 -5.36 -10.77
CA PHE A 51 -0.06 -6.66 -10.15
C PHE A 51 -1.22 -7.64 -10.39
N LEU A 52 -2.47 -7.22 -10.18
CA LEU A 52 -3.64 -8.06 -10.42
C LEU A 52 -3.79 -8.46 -11.90
N VAL A 53 -3.51 -7.56 -12.84
CA VAL A 53 -3.55 -7.85 -14.28
C VAL A 53 -2.45 -8.83 -14.70
N CYS A 54 -1.28 -8.77 -14.06
CA CYS A 54 -0.17 -9.70 -14.31
C CYS A 54 -0.41 -11.09 -13.70
N ILE A 55 -0.84 -11.15 -12.44
CA ILE A 55 -1.04 -12.42 -11.71
C ILE A 55 -2.36 -13.11 -12.07
N ARG A 56 -3.38 -12.34 -12.46
CA ARG A 56 -4.73 -12.82 -12.81
C ARG A 56 -5.31 -13.82 -11.80
N PRO A 57 -5.36 -13.46 -10.50
CA PRO A 57 -6.02 -14.32 -9.52
C PRO A 57 -7.52 -14.48 -9.84
N PRO A 58 -8.16 -15.57 -9.41
CA PRO A 58 -9.60 -15.73 -9.57
C PRO A 58 -10.34 -14.60 -8.88
N LEU A 59 -11.41 -14.10 -9.52
CA LEU A 59 -12.22 -13.02 -8.97
C LEU A 59 -12.92 -13.50 -7.69
N PRO A 60 -12.92 -12.69 -6.62
CA PRO A 60 -13.63 -13.03 -5.39
C PRO A 60 -15.14 -13.04 -5.63
N THR A 61 -15.84 -13.96 -4.97
CA THR A 61 -17.31 -13.97 -5.00
C THR A 61 -17.88 -12.85 -4.14
N THR A 62 -19.11 -12.43 -4.43
CA THR A 62 -19.79 -11.39 -3.65
C THR A 62 -20.01 -11.76 -2.18
N SER A 63 -20.11 -13.05 -1.86
CA SER A 63 -20.16 -13.56 -0.48
C SER A 63 -18.85 -13.30 0.26
N MET A 64 -17.69 -13.56 -0.35
CA MET A 64 -16.38 -13.33 0.26
C MET A 64 -16.14 -11.86 0.63
N LEU A 65 -16.71 -10.93 -0.16
CA LEU A 65 -16.62 -9.50 0.12
C LEU A 65 -17.53 -9.07 1.27
N ARG A 66 -18.70 -9.71 1.43
CA ARG A 66 -19.69 -9.36 2.47
C ARG A 66 -19.38 -10.00 3.82
N ASP A 67 -18.83 -11.21 3.81
CA ASP A 67 -18.53 -11.97 5.02
C ASP A 67 -17.21 -11.52 5.68
N GLY A 68 -16.43 -10.70 4.98
CA GLY A 68 -15.19 -10.11 5.50
C GLY A 68 -15.45 -9.12 6.64
N ALA A 69 -14.58 -9.15 7.65
CA ALA A 69 -14.67 -8.21 8.75
C ALA A 69 -14.52 -6.76 8.29
N TRP A 70 -15.30 -5.84 8.88
CA TRP A 70 -15.37 -4.45 8.44
C TRP A 70 -14.00 -3.74 8.47
N TRP A 71 -13.13 -4.11 9.40
CA TRP A 71 -11.79 -3.53 9.54
C TRP A 71 -10.83 -3.92 8.39
N ASN A 72 -11.15 -4.95 7.60
CA ASN A 72 -10.35 -5.29 6.42
C ASN A 72 -10.41 -4.17 5.35
N TRP A 73 -11.44 -3.33 5.37
CA TRP A 73 -11.65 -2.27 4.39
C TRP A 73 -10.94 -0.95 4.72
N ILE A 74 -10.52 -0.76 5.98
CA ILE A 74 -9.86 0.48 6.42
C ILE A 74 -8.33 0.42 6.30
N GLY A 75 -7.75 -0.75 6.00
CA GLY A 75 -6.29 -0.91 5.89
C GLY A 75 -5.67 -0.04 4.80
N GLY A 76 -6.27 0.00 3.61
CA GLY A 76 -5.75 0.79 2.47
C GLY A 76 -5.57 2.28 2.80
N PRO A 77 -6.62 3.00 3.23
CA PRO A 77 -6.52 4.41 3.64
C PRO A 77 -5.54 4.69 4.79
N LEU A 78 -5.26 3.70 5.63
CA LEU A 78 -4.31 3.81 6.75
C LEU A 78 -2.85 3.53 6.34
N GLY A 79 -2.60 3.26 5.05
CA GLY A 79 -1.25 3.05 4.52
C GLY A 79 -0.80 1.59 4.50
N ALA A 80 -1.73 0.66 4.20
CA ALA A 80 -1.40 -0.76 3.98
C ALA A 80 -0.35 -0.99 2.90
#